data_AF-A0AAQ3PGL6-F1
#
_entry.id   AF-A0AAQ3PGL6-F1
#
_cell.length_a   1.000
_cell.length_b   1.000
_cell.length_c   1.000
_cell.angle_alpha   90.00
_cell.angle_beta   90.00
_cell.angle_gamma   90.00
#
_symmetry.space_group_name_H-M   'P 1'
#
loop_
_entity.id
_entity.type
_entity.pdbx_description
1 polymer ?
#
loop_
_entity_poly.entity_id
_entity_poly.type
_entity_poly.pdbx_seq_one_letter_code
_entity_poly.pdbx_strand_id
1 'polypeptide(L)'
;MHEELENFERNHVWDLVEPPPNCRPIGTKWVFKNKQGEDGMVVRNKARLVAQGFCQKEGIDYEETFAPVARLEAIRILIAFAASKGFKLQQMDVKSAFLNGFIEEEVYVRQPPGFESARFPNRVYKLRKALYGLKQAPRAWYARLKSFLLKSGFVMGSVDKTLFLLSRGGDTLIVQIYVDDIIFGGSSHALVSSFAEQMSREFEMSLMGELQFFLGLQIKQGLEGTFVHQAKYTRDILKKFNMGDSKPMTTPMSTNTALDADEDGEAVDQKEFRGMIGSLRTRRRPGRTFGSRVLGCDHAGCQIDRKSTSGTCQLLGTSLASWSSRKQASVSLSTTEAEYISAASCCFQLLWMKATLSDFGLRFGKIPLLVDSTSAISVAKNPVLHSRTKHIDVRFHFLRDHYEKGDIDLVHVASENQLADIFTKPLEFGASVRLRVLRFSFVIGWRCVDNALIKGEIESQWIGLIALLV
;
A
#
# COMPACT_ATOMS: atom_id res chain seq x y z
N MET A 1 21.26 14.08 21.29
CA MET A 1 22.31 13.03 21.26
C MET A 1 22.31 12.28 22.58
N HIS A 2 22.52 12.95 23.73
CA HIS A 2 22.39 12.35 25.07
C HIS A 2 21.07 11.59 25.27
N GLU A 3 19.91 12.20 24.99
CA GLU A 3 18.59 11.52 25.06
C GLU A 3 18.54 10.18 24.29
N GLU A 4 19.25 10.08 23.15
CA GLU A 4 19.30 8.85 22.35
C GLU A 4 20.21 7.80 22.99
N LEU A 5 21.35 8.21 23.57
CA LEU A 5 22.26 7.29 24.26
C LEU A 5 21.65 6.76 25.57
N GLU A 6 20.99 7.62 26.35
CA GLU A 6 20.19 7.23 27.51
C GLU A 6 19.08 6.25 27.12
N ASN A 7 18.49 6.42 25.93
CA ASN A 7 17.52 5.46 25.41
C ASN A 7 18.15 4.09 25.09
N PHE A 8 19.39 4.05 24.61
CA PHE A 8 20.11 2.80 24.37
C PHE A 8 20.49 2.08 25.67
N GLU A 9 20.90 2.83 26.68
CA GLU A 9 21.21 2.30 28.02
C GLU A 9 19.97 1.72 28.68
N ARG A 10 18.86 2.48 28.72
CA ARG A 10 17.57 2.01 29.27
C ARG A 10 17.06 0.74 28.59
N ASN A 11 17.31 0.60 27.29
CA ASN A 11 16.87 -0.56 26.52
C ASN A 11 17.91 -1.69 26.46
N HIS A 12 19.07 -1.55 27.09
CA HIS A 12 20.19 -2.51 27.03
C HIS A 12 20.50 -2.95 25.59
N VAL A 13 20.62 -1.97 24.69
CA VAL A 13 20.79 -2.21 23.24
C VAL A 13 22.12 -2.90 22.94
N TRP A 14 23.16 -2.58 23.71
CA TRP A 14 24.51 -3.07 23.49
C TRP A 14 25.32 -3.18 24.78
N ASP A 15 26.46 -3.86 24.71
CA ASP A 15 27.48 -3.88 25.77
C ASP A 15 28.85 -3.45 25.23
N LEU A 16 29.61 -2.70 26.02
CA LEU A 16 30.97 -2.33 25.68
C LEU A 16 31.93 -3.48 25.98
N VAL A 17 32.52 -4.07 24.93
CA VAL A 17 33.39 -5.25 25.03
C VAL A 17 34.72 -5.03 24.33
N GLU A 18 35.69 -5.89 24.63
CA GLU A 18 36.93 -5.95 23.86
C GLU A 18 36.66 -6.54 22.47
N PRO A 19 37.26 -5.95 21.42
CA PRO A 19 37.05 -6.43 20.06
C PRO A 19 37.58 -7.87 19.93
N PRO A 20 36.77 -8.82 19.43
CA PRO A 20 37.25 -10.17 19.15
C PRO A 20 38.41 -10.15 18.14
N PRO A 21 39.31 -11.15 18.17
CA PRO A 21 40.34 -11.29 17.14
C PRO A 21 39.70 -11.38 15.76
N ASN A 22 40.21 -10.60 14.79
CA ASN A 22 39.69 -10.48 13.42
C ASN A 22 38.29 -9.84 13.25
N CYS A 23 37.72 -9.24 14.30
CA CYS A 23 36.46 -8.50 14.20
C CYS A 23 36.63 -7.21 13.37
N ARG A 24 35.70 -6.97 12.43
CA ARG A 24 35.61 -5.72 11.68
C ARG A 24 34.36 -4.95 12.15
N PRO A 25 34.47 -4.08 13.18
CA PRO A 25 33.31 -3.40 13.72
C PRO A 25 32.71 -2.43 12.70
N ILE A 26 31.39 -2.45 12.59
CA ILE A 26 30.62 -1.56 11.71
C ILE A 26 30.70 -0.13 12.27
N GLY A 27 30.95 0.85 11.41
CA GLY A 27 30.96 2.25 11.85
C GLY A 27 29.56 2.75 12.24
N THR A 28 29.50 3.73 13.11
CA THR A 28 28.25 4.43 13.50
C THR A 28 28.29 5.88 13.04
N LYS A 29 27.12 6.45 12.70
CA LYS A 29 26.98 7.83 12.25
C LYS A 29 25.76 8.49 12.89
N TRP A 30 25.91 9.75 13.29
CA TRP A 30 24.79 10.59 13.70
C TRP A 30 24.01 11.12 12.49
N VAL A 31 22.70 10.94 12.52
CA VAL A 31 21.76 11.51 11.54
C VAL A 31 20.88 12.53 12.25
N PHE A 32 20.90 13.76 11.74
CA PHE A 32 20.15 14.87 12.30
C PHE A 32 18.94 15.19 11.42
N LYS A 33 17.79 15.44 12.04
CA LYS A 33 16.56 15.84 11.37
C LYS A 33 15.81 16.86 12.21
N ASN A 34 15.49 18.00 11.61
CA ASN A 34 14.64 19.01 12.23
C ASN A 34 13.19 18.67 11.95
N LYS A 35 12.37 18.55 13.00
CA LYS A 35 10.91 18.52 12.88
C LYS A 35 10.41 19.95 12.86
N GLN A 36 9.77 20.32 11.77
CA GLN A 36 9.11 21.61 11.63
C GLN A 36 7.64 21.50 12.04
N GLY A 37 7.12 22.54 12.68
CA GLY A 37 5.71 22.72 13.00
C GLY A 37 4.91 23.05 11.74
N GLU A 38 3.60 23.23 11.90
CA GLU A 38 2.73 23.60 10.77
C GLU A 38 3.00 25.02 10.25
N ASP A 39 3.61 25.87 11.08
CA ASP A 39 4.09 27.21 10.79
C ASP A 39 5.47 27.24 10.10
N GLY A 40 6.11 26.09 9.93
CA GLY A 40 7.46 25.97 9.37
C GLY A 40 8.60 26.25 10.37
N MET A 41 8.29 26.60 11.63
CA MET A 41 9.30 26.78 12.66
C MET A 41 9.83 25.44 13.16
N VAL A 42 11.10 25.38 13.55
CA VAL A 42 11.70 24.14 14.05
C VAL A 42 11.17 23.88 15.48
N VAL A 43 10.33 22.86 15.61
CA VAL A 43 9.72 22.44 16.88
C VAL A 43 10.65 21.49 17.64
N ARG A 44 11.38 20.62 16.94
CA ARG A 44 12.28 19.66 17.61
C ARG A 44 13.46 19.27 16.74
N ASN A 45 14.66 19.33 17.31
CA ASN A 45 15.87 18.77 16.70
C ASN A 45 16.00 17.30 17.11
N LYS A 46 15.94 16.38 16.13
CA LYS A 46 16.09 14.94 16.36
C LYS A 46 17.47 14.50 15.92
N ALA A 47 18.20 13.84 16.82
CA ALA A 47 19.44 13.14 16.50
C ALA A 47 19.20 11.64 16.66
N ARG A 48 19.64 10.84 15.69
CA ARG A 48 19.60 9.38 15.74
C ARG A 48 20.98 8.82 15.47
N LEU A 49 21.40 7.84 16.26
CA LEU A 49 22.59 7.08 15.92
C LEU A 49 22.21 5.92 15.00
N VAL A 50 22.96 5.78 13.91
CA VAL A 50 22.68 4.81 12.84
C VAL A 50 23.95 4.02 12.54
N ALA A 51 23.82 2.70 12.42
CA ALA A 51 24.88 1.82 11.98
C ALA A 51 25.08 2.00 10.46
N GLN A 52 26.32 1.96 10.01
CA GLN A 52 26.67 2.00 8.60
C GLN A 52 26.41 0.64 7.93
N GLY A 53 25.16 0.21 7.87
CA GLY A 53 24.79 -1.12 7.38
C GLY A 53 25.11 -1.38 5.90
N PHE A 54 25.44 -0.36 5.12
CA PHE A 54 26.00 -0.56 3.77
C PHE A 54 27.37 -1.26 3.78
N CYS A 55 28.08 -1.26 4.94
CA CYS A 55 29.30 -2.02 5.15
C CYS A 55 29.04 -3.50 5.52
N GLN A 56 27.80 -3.89 5.81
CA GLN A 56 27.47 -5.27 6.19
C GLN A 56 27.52 -6.23 5.01
N LYS A 57 28.07 -7.41 5.26
CA LYS A 57 28.18 -8.53 4.33
C LYS A 57 27.22 -9.66 4.69
N GLU A 58 26.49 -10.11 3.69
CA GLU A 58 25.63 -11.30 3.78
C GLU A 58 26.48 -12.56 4.06
N GLY A 59 25.98 -13.44 4.91
CA GLY A 59 26.69 -14.65 5.38
C GLY A 59 27.76 -14.39 6.44
N ILE A 60 27.98 -13.13 6.83
CA ILE A 60 28.89 -12.75 7.93
C ILE A 60 28.11 -11.96 9.00
N ASP A 61 27.54 -10.82 8.61
CA ASP A 61 26.87 -9.89 9.53
C ASP A 61 25.35 -10.11 9.62
N TYR A 62 24.78 -10.83 8.63
CA TYR A 62 23.38 -11.21 8.57
C TYR A 62 23.18 -12.35 7.56
N GLU A 63 22.14 -13.15 7.76
CA GLU A 63 21.70 -14.17 6.81
C GLU A 63 20.45 -13.72 6.06
N GLU A 64 19.40 -13.31 6.78
CA GLU A 64 18.14 -12.86 6.20
C GLU A 64 17.77 -11.43 6.62
N THR A 65 17.17 -10.67 5.70
CA THR A 65 16.78 -9.27 5.92
C THR A 65 15.30 -9.01 5.67
N PHE A 66 14.56 -9.99 5.17
CA PHE A 66 13.19 -9.80 4.73
C PHE A 66 12.25 -9.52 5.92
N ALA A 67 11.52 -8.42 5.83
CA ALA A 67 10.43 -8.08 6.74
C ALA A 67 9.18 -7.78 5.89
N PRO A 68 8.03 -8.40 6.19
CA PRO A 68 6.81 -8.15 5.45
C PRO A 68 6.31 -6.72 5.71
N VAL A 69 5.79 -6.08 4.67
CA VAL A 69 5.21 -4.73 4.72
C VAL A 69 3.82 -4.77 4.12
N ALA A 70 2.83 -4.21 4.83
CA ALA A 70 1.45 -4.18 4.35
C ALA A 70 1.37 -3.44 3.01
N ARG A 71 0.61 -4.02 2.07
CA ARG A 71 0.28 -3.34 0.81
C ARG A 71 -0.70 -2.20 1.08
N LEU A 72 -0.60 -1.11 0.33
CA LEU A 72 -1.57 -0.02 0.42
C LEU A 72 -3.00 -0.50 0.13
N GLU A 73 -3.14 -1.46 -0.77
CA GLU A 73 -4.39 -2.14 -1.08
C GLU A 73 -4.94 -2.90 0.14
N ALA A 74 -4.09 -3.54 0.96
CA ALA A 74 -4.51 -4.23 2.17
C ALA A 74 -5.02 -3.24 3.23
N ILE A 75 -4.34 -2.12 3.40
CA ILE A 75 -4.77 -1.02 4.28
C ILE A 75 -6.12 -0.46 3.83
N ARG A 76 -6.35 -0.27 2.52
CA ARG A 76 -7.64 0.18 2.00
C ARG A 76 -8.74 -0.85 2.20
N ILE A 77 -8.44 -2.14 2.03
CA ILE A 77 -9.37 -3.23 2.32
C ILE A 77 -9.73 -3.22 3.81
N LEU A 78 -8.76 -3.02 4.71
CA LEU A 78 -9.02 -2.89 6.15
C LEU A 78 -9.95 -1.72 6.46
N ILE A 79 -9.68 -0.54 5.90
CA ILE A 79 -10.55 0.64 6.10
C ILE A 79 -11.96 0.37 5.56
N ALA A 80 -12.05 -0.28 4.39
CA ALA A 80 -13.33 -0.67 3.79
C ALA A 80 -14.11 -1.68 4.64
N PHE A 81 -13.41 -2.69 5.15
CA PHE A 81 -13.98 -3.67 6.04
C PHE A 81 -14.45 -3.02 7.36
N ALA A 82 -13.59 -2.22 8.00
CA ALA A 82 -13.90 -1.53 9.25
C ALA A 82 -15.14 -0.65 9.11
N ALA A 83 -15.22 0.15 8.05
CA ALA A 83 -16.39 0.96 7.78
C ALA A 83 -17.66 0.12 7.56
N SER A 84 -17.57 -1.02 6.87
CA SER A 84 -18.72 -1.92 6.66
C SER A 84 -19.24 -2.57 7.95
N LYS A 85 -18.37 -2.73 8.96
CA LYS A 85 -18.70 -3.28 10.27
C LYS A 85 -18.94 -2.21 11.35
N GLY A 86 -18.85 -0.93 11.00
CA GLY A 86 -18.94 0.18 11.94
C GLY A 86 -17.78 0.27 12.93
N PHE A 87 -16.65 -0.38 12.66
CA PHE A 87 -15.48 -0.34 13.52
C PHE A 87 -14.77 1.00 13.41
N LYS A 88 -14.37 1.56 14.55
CA LYS A 88 -13.45 2.71 14.60
C LYS A 88 -12.02 2.21 14.61
N LEU A 89 -11.26 2.58 13.58
CA LEU A 89 -9.84 2.29 13.51
C LEU A 89 -9.06 3.30 14.34
N GLN A 90 -8.13 2.79 15.14
CA GLN A 90 -7.17 3.52 15.92
C GLN A 90 -5.75 3.26 15.42
N GLN A 91 -4.84 4.15 15.79
CA GLN A 91 -3.42 4.05 15.44
C GLN A 91 -2.54 4.17 16.68
N MET A 92 -1.50 3.35 16.71
CA MET A 92 -0.39 3.45 17.65
C MET A 92 0.93 3.52 16.88
N ASP A 93 1.85 4.34 17.37
CA ASP A 93 3.22 4.46 16.88
C ASP A 93 4.17 3.82 17.90
N VAL A 94 5.06 2.96 17.42
CA VAL A 94 6.09 2.32 18.27
C VAL A 94 7.28 3.25 18.34
N LYS A 95 7.62 3.72 19.54
CA LYS A 95 8.85 4.50 19.69
C LYS A 95 10.05 3.60 19.53
N SER A 96 10.98 4.04 18.68
CA SER A 96 12.27 3.38 18.49
C SER A 96 12.12 1.89 18.19
N ALA A 97 11.16 1.53 17.32
CA ALA A 97 10.72 0.16 17.04
C ALA A 97 11.86 -0.86 16.88
N PHE A 98 12.90 -0.50 16.12
CA PHE A 98 14.04 -1.40 15.88
C PHE A 98 14.82 -1.73 17.15
N LEU A 99 14.90 -0.81 18.13
CA LEU A 99 15.56 -1.05 19.40
C LEU A 99 14.80 -2.06 20.28
N ASN A 100 13.58 -2.46 19.92
CA ASN A 100 12.86 -3.53 20.60
C ASN A 100 13.11 -4.91 19.97
N GLY A 101 13.67 -4.97 18.75
CA GLY A 101 14.01 -6.20 18.07
C GLY A 101 15.31 -6.79 18.58
N PHE A 102 15.32 -8.07 18.95
CA PHE A 102 16.55 -8.79 19.28
C PHE A 102 17.27 -9.21 18.01
N ILE A 103 18.60 -9.16 18.03
CA ILE A 103 19.43 -9.74 16.96
C ILE A 103 20.02 -11.05 17.46
N GLU A 104 20.01 -12.05 16.59
CA GLU A 104 20.62 -13.36 16.88
C GLU A 104 22.08 -13.39 16.42
N GLU A 105 22.40 -12.57 15.41
CA GLU A 105 23.72 -12.48 14.82
C GLU A 105 24.68 -11.67 15.70
N GLU A 106 25.95 -12.07 15.74
CA GLU A 106 26.98 -11.36 16.48
C GLU A 106 27.46 -10.10 15.72
N VAL A 107 26.80 -8.98 15.99
CA VAL A 107 27.12 -7.70 15.35
C VAL A 107 27.87 -6.78 16.31
N TYR A 108 29.01 -6.25 15.84
CA TYR A 108 29.83 -5.29 16.58
C TYR A 108 29.82 -3.94 15.89
N VAL A 109 29.64 -2.86 16.65
CA VAL A 109 29.66 -1.48 16.15
C VAL A 109 30.73 -0.65 16.87
N ARG A 110 31.28 0.34 16.18
CA ARG A 110 32.18 1.33 16.78
C ARG A 110 31.43 2.21 17.76
N GLN A 111 32.17 2.82 18.68
CA GLN A 111 31.62 3.79 19.62
C GLN A 111 31.05 5.01 18.86
N PRO A 112 29.95 5.62 19.35
CA PRO A 112 29.36 6.78 18.71
C PRO A 112 30.38 7.93 18.60
N PRO A 113 30.51 8.58 17.42
CA PRO A 113 31.48 9.66 17.25
C PRO A 113 31.23 10.79 18.25
N GLY A 114 32.29 11.21 18.96
CA GLY A 114 32.24 12.26 19.98
C GLY A 114 31.75 11.80 21.35
N PHE A 115 31.51 10.50 21.53
CA PHE A 115 31.10 9.87 22.79
C PHE A 115 31.95 8.63 23.10
N GLU A 116 33.18 8.59 22.60
CA GLU A 116 34.12 7.52 22.89
C GLU A 116 34.56 7.52 24.36
N SER A 117 34.68 6.33 24.96
CA SER A 117 35.14 6.19 26.33
C SER A 117 36.61 6.58 26.44
N ALA A 118 36.91 7.61 27.24
CA ALA A 118 38.28 8.00 27.55
C ALA A 118 39.09 6.89 28.24
N ARG A 119 38.42 6.01 29.01
CA ARG A 119 39.05 4.87 29.69
C ARG A 119 39.27 3.68 28.75
N PHE A 120 38.39 3.50 27.76
CA PHE A 120 38.41 2.35 26.86
C PHE A 120 38.23 2.77 25.39
N PRO A 121 39.19 3.50 24.80
CA PRO A 121 39.04 4.06 23.45
C PRO A 121 38.96 2.98 22.37
N ASN A 122 39.62 1.84 22.57
CA ASN A 122 39.70 0.75 21.58
C ASN A 122 38.58 -0.30 21.71
N ARG A 123 37.65 -0.13 22.66
CA ARG A 123 36.54 -1.07 22.84
C ARG A 123 35.43 -0.82 21.81
N VAL A 124 34.64 -1.85 21.55
CA VAL A 124 33.53 -1.84 20.60
C VAL A 124 32.23 -2.23 21.31
N TYR A 125 31.10 -1.83 20.75
CA TYR A 125 29.79 -2.23 21.26
C TYR A 125 29.33 -3.51 20.59
N LYS A 126 29.09 -4.57 21.38
CA LYS A 126 28.37 -5.77 20.93
C LYS A 126 26.89 -5.50 21.01
N LEU A 127 26.19 -5.57 19.88
CA LEU A 127 24.75 -5.34 19.85
C LEU A 127 23.99 -6.56 20.41
N ARG A 128 23.00 -6.29 21.26
CA ARG A 128 21.98 -7.27 21.69
C ARG A 128 20.65 -7.05 20.97
N LYS A 129 20.37 -5.80 20.62
CA LYS A 129 19.15 -5.38 19.92
C LYS A 129 19.50 -4.68 18.62
N ALA A 130 18.55 -4.67 17.70
CA ALA A 130 18.75 -4.10 16.38
C ALA A 130 18.90 -2.58 16.46
N LEU A 131 19.82 -2.05 15.67
CA LEU A 131 20.06 -0.62 15.55
C LEU A 131 19.59 -0.09 14.20
N TYR A 132 19.19 1.18 14.14
CA TYR A 132 18.84 1.82 12.88
C TYR A 132 19.98 1.72 11.87
N GLY A 133 19.66 1.41 10.61
CA GLY A 133 20.64 1.31 9.54
C GLY A 133 21.24 -0.09 9.35
N LEU A 134 21.05 -1.00 10.31
CA LEU A 134 21.31 -2.43 10.05
C LEU A 134 20.30 -2.97 9.04
N LYS A 135 20.76 -3.84 8.15
CA LYS A 135 19.92 -4.45 7.10
C LYS A 135 18.83 -5.36 7.67
N GLN A 136 19.10 -6.06 8.77
CA GLN A 136 18.16 -6.99 9.42
C GLN A 136 17.24 -6.33 10.47
N ALA A 137 17.40 -5.04 10.77
CA ALA A 137 16.66 -4.39 11.85
C ALA A 137 15.12 -4.45 11.71
N PRO A 138 14.53 -4.24 10.50
CA PRO A 138 13.09 -4.39 10.32
C PRO A 138 12.59 -5.82 10.58
N ARG A 139 13.39 -6.83 10.21
CA ARG A 139 13.08 -8.26 10.42
C ARG A 139 13.05 -8.58 11.91
N ALA A 140 14.09 -8.17 12.64
CA ALA A 140 14.21 -8.37 14.08
C ALA A 140 13.02 -7.76 14.84
N TRP A 141 12.62 -6.53 14.48
CA TRP A 141 11.45 -5.88 15.07
C TRP A 141 10.16 -6.65 14.78
N TYR A 142 9.90 -6.96 13.50
CA TYR A 142 8.69 -7.67 13.11
C TYR A 142 8.61 -9.06 13.77
N ALA A 143 9.73 -9.78 13.87
CA ALA A 143 9.79 -11.09 14.51
C ALA A 143 9.44 -11.02 16.01
N ARG A 144 9.92 -9.99 16.72
CA ARG A 144 9.56 -9.75 18.13
C ARG A 144 8.08 -9.46 18.28
N LEU A 145 7.55 -8.55 17.49
CA LEU A 145 6.13 -8.16 17.54
C LEU A 145 5.21 -9.33 17.18
N LYS A 146 5.53 -10.05 16.10
CA LYS A 146 4.80 -11.27 15.69
C LYS A 146 4.76 -12.29 16.82
N SER A 147 5.91 -12.58 17.44
CA SER A 147 5.99 -13.56 18.53
C SER A 147 5.14 -13.15 19.73
N PHE A 148 5.10 -11.86 20.06
CA PHE A 148 4.23 -11.33 21.10
C PHE A 148 2.74 -11.50 20.75
N LEU A 149 2.32 -11.07 19.56
CA LEU A 149 0.92 -11.17 19.13
C LEU A 149 0.42 -12.62 19.09
N LEU A 150 1.23 -13.54 18.57
CA LEU A 150 0.87 -14.96 18.54
C LEU A 150 0.70 -15.53 19.95
N LYS A 151 1.59 -15.18 20.90
CA LYS A 151 1.47 -15.57 22.31
C LYS A 151 0.24 -14.98 23.00
N SER A 152 -0.20 -13.80 22.57
CA SER A 152 -1.42 -13.13 23.06
C SER A 152 -2.72 -13.71 22.46
N GLY A 153 -2.62 -14.74 21.62
CA GLY A 153 -3.74 -15.48 21.04
C GLY A 153 -4.20 -14.97 19.67
N PHE A 154 -3.44 -14.11 19.01
CA PHE A 154 -3.76 -13.67 17.65
C PHE A 154 -3.44 -14.76 16.62
N VAL A 155 -4.25 -14.80 15.57
CA VAL A 155 -4.03 -15.59 14.36
C VAL A 155 -3.54 -14.66 13.26
N MET A 156 -2.45 -15.04 12.59
CA MET A 156 -1.88 -14.30 11.48
C MET A 156 -2.63 -14.60 10.18
N GLY A 157 -2.80 -13.60 9.32
CA GLY A 157 -3.41 -13.74 7.99
C GLY A 157 -2.70 -14.79 7.12
N SER A 158 -3.48 -15.49 6.29
CA SER A 158 -2.97 -16.50 5.37
C SER A 158 -2.18 -15.86 4.24
N VAL A 159 -2.66 -14.74 3.69
CA VAL A 159 -2.04 -14.03 2.57
C VAL A 159 -1.16 -12.89 3.05
N ASP A 160 -1.73 -11.97 3.84
CA ASP A 160 -1.01 -10.82 4.37
C ASP A 160 -0.43 -11.16 5.75
N LYS A 161 0.89 -11.36 5.80
CA LYS A 161 1.60 -11.67 7.04
C LYS A 161 1.65 -10.49 8.02
N THR A 162 1.23 -9.29 7.59
CA THR A 162 1.13 -8.12 8.47
C THR A 162 -0.27 -7.94 9.08
N LEU A 163 -1.23 -8.79 8.73
CA LEU A 163 -2.57 -8.84 9.29
C LEU A 163 -2.63 -9.85 10.45
N PHE A 164 -3.21 -9.44 11.57
CA PHE A 164 -3.43 -10.25 12.77
C PHE A 164 -4.88 -10.08 13.24
N LEU A 165 -5.49 -11.20 13.62
CA LEU A 165 -6.90 -11.30 13.99
C LEU A 165 -7.01 -11.97 15.35
N LEU A 166 -7.86 -11.44 16.22
CA LEU A 166 -8.18 -12.04 17.51
C LEU A 166 -9.70 -12.17 17.62
N SER A 167 -10.16 -13.38 17.93
CA SER A 167 -11.57 -13.63 18.24
C SER A 167 -11.70 -14.05 19.70
N ARG A 168 -12.55 -13.35 20.47
CA ARG A 168 -12.84 -13.66 21.88
C ARG A 168 -14.34 -13.53 22.13
N GLY A 169 -15.01 -14.64 22.42
CA GLY A 169 -16.43 -14.62 22.81
C GLY A 169 -17.38 -14.00 21.78
N GLY A 170 -17.07 -14.14 20.48
CA GLY A 170 -17.83 -13.54 19.37
C GLY A 170 -17.36 -12.13 18.98
N ASP A 171 -16.60 -11.45 19.85
CA ASP A 171 -15.95 -10.20 19.49
C ASP A 171 -14.70 -10.44 18.64
N THR A 172 -14.45 -9.54 17.70
CA THR A 172 -13.31 -9.59 16.79
C THR A 172 -12.48 -8.32 16.90
N LEU A 173 -11.16 -8.48 17.02
CA LEU A 173 -10.18 -7.41 16.94
C LEU A 173 -9.25 -7.68 15.76
N ILE A 174 -9.01 -6.65 14.97
CA ILE A 174 -8.18 -6.68 13.77
C ILE A 174 -7.03 -5.74 13.96
N VAL A 175 -5.82 -6.19 13.62
CA VAL A 175 -4.57 -5.45 13.76
C VAL A 175 -3.80 -5.59 12.45
N GLN A 176 -3.40 -4.47 11.87
CA GLN A 176 -2.57 -4.38 10.67
C GLN A 176 -1.28 -3.63 11.00
N ILE A 177 -0.15 -4.26 10.73
CA ILE A 177 1.18 -3.72 11.02
C ILE A 177 1.75 -3.09 9.75
N TYR A 178 2.24 -1.86 9.86
CA TYR A 178 3.03 -1.21 8.83
C TYR A 178 4.33 -0.67 9.45
N VAL A 179 5.36 -1.52 9.48
CA VAL A 179 6.67 -1.18 10.05
C VAL A 179 6.55 -0.70 11.50
N ASP A 180 6.58 0.61 11.75
CA ASP A 180 6.52 1.24 13.08
C ASP A 180 5.08 1.65 13.47
N ASP A 181 4.19 1.78 12.49
CA ASP A 181 2.78 2.14 12.69
C ASP A 181 1.91 0.89 12.79
N ILE A 182 0.98 0.88 13.76
CA ILE A 182 0.01 -0.20 13.94
C ILE A 182 -1.39 0.39 13.84
N ILE A 183 -2.18 -0.09 12.88
CA ILE A 183 -3.61 0.21 12.77
C ILE A 183 -4.39 -0.93 13.40
N PHE A 184 -5.38 -0.64 14.22
CA PHE A 184 -6.22 -1.66 14.82
C PHE A 184 -7.64 -1.17 15.06
N GLY A 185 -8.58 -2.10 15.16
CA GLY A 185 -9.98 -1.81 15.46
C GLY A 185 -10.76 -3.12 15.61
N GLY A 186 -11.91 -3.06 16.26
CA GLY A 186 -12.69 -4.25 16.54
C GLY A 186 -14.14 -3.94 16.88
N SER A 187 -14.90 -5.00 17.14
CA SER A 187 -16.32 -4.94 17.50
C SER A 187 -16.57 -4.35 18.88
N SER A 188 -15.65 -4.57 19.82
CA SER A 188 -15.79 -4.17 21.21
C SER A 188 -14.73 -3.15 21.60
N HIS A 189 -15.19 -2.02 22.15
CA HIS A 189 -14.31 -1.00 22.70
C HIS A 189 -13.42 -1.57 23.82
N ALA A 190 -13.93 -2.49 24.64
CA ALA A 190 -13.17 -3.11 25.72
C ALA A 190 -11.98 -3.92 25.18
N LEU A 191 -12.16 -4.66 24.07
CA LEU A 191 -11.05 -5.38 23.43
C LEU A 191 -10.01 -4.43 22.83
N VAL A 192 -10.46 -3.36 22.17
CA VAL A 192 -9.58 -2.35 21.58
C VAL A 192 -8.73 -1.67 22.65
N SER A 193 -9.34 -1.24 23.77
CA SER A 193 -8.64 -0.64 24.90
C SER A 193 -7.69 -1.63 25.57
N SER A 194 -8.12 -2.87 25.81
CA SER A 194 -7.27 -3.90 26.41
C SER A 194 -6.04 -4.20 25.55
N PHE A 195 -6.19 -4.23 24.23
CA PHE A 195 -5.08 -4.39 23.30
C PHE A 195 -4.10 -3.20 23.38
N ALA A 196 -4.61 -1.97 23.34
CA ALA A 196 -3.77 -0.77 23.42
C ALA A 196 -2.97 -0.73 24.73
N GLU A 197 -3.58 -1.13 25.85
CA GLU A 197 -2.90 -1.26 27.14
C GLU A 197 -1.83 -2.34 27.13
N GLN A 198 -2.13 -3.55 26.62
CA GLN A 198 -1.16 -4.64 26.53
C GLN A 198 0.06 -4.24 25.68
N MET A 199 -0.18 -3.61 24.54
CA MET A 199 0.88 -3.10 23.66
C MET A 199 1.72 -2.03 24.35
N SER A 200 1.10 -1.11 25.09
CA SER A 200 1.81 -0.04 25.80
C SER A 200 2.56 -0.50 27.05
N ARG A 201 2.17 -1.65 27.63
CA ARG A 201 2.89 -2.28 28.75
C ARG A 201 4.13 -3.04 28.26
N GLU A 202 4.03 -3.71 27.12
CA GLU A 202 5.13 -4.49 26.55
C GLU A 202 6.14 -3.62 25.79
N PHE A 203 5.66 -2.65 25.03
CA PHE A 203 6.48 -1.80 24.17
C PHE A 203 6.29 -0.33 24.52
N GLU A 204 7.32 0.50 24.29
CA GLU A 204 7.16 1.95 24.42
C GLU A 204 6.34 2.50 23.24
N MET A 205 5.03 2.59 23.45
CA MET A 205 4.07 3.01 22.43
C MET A 205 3.60 4.45 22.64
N SER A 206 3.16 5.10 21.57
CA SER A 206 2.39 6.34 21.62
C SER A 206 1.03 6.12 20.97
N LEU A 207 -0.05 6.19 21.74
CA LEU A 207 -1.41 6.12 21.22
C LEU A 207 -1.74 7.41 20.48
N MET A 208 -1.99 7.31 19.17
CA MET A 208 -2.37 8.46 18.33
C MET A 208 -3.89 8.68 18.33
N GLY A 209 -4.65 7.73 18.87
CA GLY A 209 -6.11 7.79 18.92
C GLY A 209 -6.74 7.31 17.61
N GLU A 210 -7.82 7.97 17.20
CA GLU A 210 -8.53 7.66 15.95
C GLU A 210 -7.62 7.83 14.73
N LEU A 211 -7.71 6.88 13.78
CA LEU A 211 -6.97 6.92 12.53
C LEU A 211 -7.41 8.12 11.67
N GLN A 212 -6.64 9.20 11.73
CA GLN A 212 -6.87 10.43 10.96
C GLN A 212 -5.87 10.63 9.82
N PHE A 213 -4.63 10.16 9.98
CA PHE A 213 -3.56 10.32 9.00
C PHE A 213 -2.72 9.06 8.92
N PHE A 214 -2.61 8.46 7.74
CA PHE A 214 -1.82 7.26 7.55
C PHE A 214 -1.16 7.22 6.17
N LEU A 215 0.18 7.14 6.13
CA LEU A 215 0.96 7.10 4.88
C LEU A 215 0.59 8.20 3.86
N GLY A 216 0.29 9.40 4.36
CA GLY A 216 -0.12 10.55 3.53
C GLY A 216 -1.58 10.51 3.07
N LEU A 217 -2.36 9.52 3.49
CA LEU A 217 -3.82 9.51 3.42
C LEU A 217 -4.38 10.24 4.65
N GLN A 218 -5.41 11.05 4.44
CA GLN A 218 -6.21 11.67 5.47
C GLN A 218 -7.55 10.94 5.53
N ILE A 219 -7.96 10.55 6.72
CA ILE A 219 -9.06 9.65 6.96
C ILE A 219 -10.02 10.33 7.93
N LYS A 220 -11.31 10.36 7.58
CA LYS A 220 -12.38 10.87 8.45
C LYS A 220 -13.41 9.77 8.61
N GLN A 221 -13.50 9.17 9.79
CA GLN A 221 -14.41 8.06 10.04
C GLN A 221 -15.73 8.62 10.62
N GLY A 222 -16.78 8.66 9.82
CA GLY A 222 -18.13 9.07 10.22
C GLY A 222 -19.04 7.88 10.54
N LEU A 223 -20.30 8.17 10.87
CA LEU A 223 -21.37 7.16 10.99
C LEU A 223 -21.87 6.72 9.60
N GLU A 224 -21.95 7.66 8.65
CA GLU A 224 -22.35 7.38 7.26
C GLU A 224 -21.25 6.70 6.42
N GLY A 225 -20.01 6.68 6.93
CA GLY A 225 -18.86 6.14 6.19
C GLY A 225 -17.53 6.77 6.55
N THR A 226 -16.46 6.22 5.99
CA THR A 226 -15.08 6.69 6.14
C THR A 226 -14.61 7.39 4.87
N PHE A 227 -14.28 8.67 4.97
CA PHE A 227 -13.78 9.46 3.84
C PHE A 227 -12.26 9.47 3.80
N VAL A 228 -11.66 9.09 2.66
CA VAL A 228 -10.20 9.06 2.46
C VAL A 228 -9.78 10.08 1.41
N HIS A 229 -8.87 11.01 1.75
CA HIS A 229 -8.38 12.06 0.86
C HIS A 229 -6.88 12.38 1.05
N GLN A 230 -6.27 13.16 0.14
CA GLN A 230 -4.85 13.55 0.20
C GLN A 230 -4.64 15.06 0.03
N ALA A 231 -5.55 15.87 0.59
CA ALA A 231 -5.55 17.32 0.38
C ALA A 231 -4.27 18.03 0.86
N LYS A 232 -3.73 17.62 2.03
CA LYS A 232 -2.46 18.14 2.56
C LYS A 232 -1.31 17.85 1.59
N TYR A 233 -1.18 16.60 1.16
CA TYR A 233 -0.14 16.20 0.20
C TYR A 233 -0.22 16.98 -1.12
N THR A 234 -1.43 17.17 -1.66
CA THR A 234 -1.61 17.97 -2.88
C THR A 234 -1.15 19.41 -2.68
N ARG A 235 -1.51 20.04 -1.55
CA ARG A 235 -1.05 21.40 -1.22
C ARG A 235 0.46 21.49 -1.04
N ASP A 236 1.07 20.50 -0.39
CA ASP A 236 2.52 20.44 -0.19
C ASP A 236 3.27 20.31 -1.52
N ILE A 237 2.75 19.52 -2.47
CA ILE A 237 3.28 19.44 -3.83
C ILE A 237 3.14 20.78 -4.56
N LEU A 238 1.96 21.40 -4.52
CA LEU A 238 1.75 22.68 -5.20
C LEU A 238 2.68 23.76 -4.66
N LYS A 239 2.89 23.81 -3.34
CA LYS A 239 3.86 24.72 -2.71
C LYS A 239 5.30 24.40 -3.14
N LYS A 240 5.68 23.11 -3.16
CA LYS A 240 7.04 22.68 -3.52
C LYS A 240 7.46 23.09 -4.93
N PHE A 241 6.51 23.13 -5.88
CA PHE A 241 6.76 23.50 -7.27
C PHE A 241 6.22 24.89 -7.64
N ASN A 242 5.95 25.74 -6.64
CA ASN A 242 5.43 27.10 -6.85
C ASN A 242 4.16 27.19 -7.73
N MET A 243 3.30 26.17 -7.66
CA MET A 243 2.04 26.06 -8.40
C MET A 243 0.82 26.49 -7.56
N GLY A 244 1.01 27.30 -6.53
CA GLY A 244 -0.07 27.73 -5.61
C GLY A 244 -1.21 28.47 -6.31
N ASP A 245 -0.88 29.31 -7.28
CA ASP A 245 -1.82 30.16 -8.02
C ASP A 245 -2.32 29.51 -9.33
N SER A 246 -2.00 28.23 -9.55
CA SER A 246 -2.41 27.50 -10.75
C SER A 246 -3.92 27.34 -10.82
N LYS A 247 -4.50 27.60 -11.99
CA LYS A 247 -5.96 27.48 -12.21
C LYS A 247 -6.42 26.02 -12.07
N PRO A 248 -7.50 25.76 -11.30
CA PRO A 248 -8.02 24.41 -11.17
C PRO A 248 -8.69 23.94 -12.47
N MET A 249 -8.13 22.92 -13.12
CA MET A 249 -8.71 22.30 -14.33
C MET A 249 -9.57 21.07 -14.02
N THR A 250 -10.81 21.01 -14.50
CA THR A 250 -11.72 19.88 -14.22
C THR A 250 -11.26 18.55 -14.81
N THR A 251 -10.48 18.57 -15.89
CA THR A 251 -9.88 17.39 -16.52
C THR A 251 -8.37 17.33 -16.31
N PRO A 252 -7.76 16.13 -16.18
CA PRO A 252 -6.31 15.99 -16.01
C PRO A 252 -5.50 16.38 -17.25
N MET A 253 -6.12 16.30 -18.43
CA MET A 253 -5.53 16.51 -19.75
C MET A 253 -6.62 16.96 -20.73
N SER A 254 -6.26 17.71 -21.77
CA SER A 254 -7.15 18.01 -22.90
C SER A 254 -7.30 16.77 -23.79
N THR A 255 -8.47 16.60 -24.42
CA THR A 255 -8.77 15.46 -25.30
C THR A 255 -7.87 15.41 -26.53
N ASN A 256 -7.32 16.55 -26.94
CA ASN A 256 -6.50 16.68 -28.15
C ASN A 256 -5.00 16.68 -27.84
N THR A 257 -4.59 16.48 -26.58
CA THR A 257 -3.18 16.46 -26.21
C THR A 257 -2.57 15.10 -26.50
N ALA A 258 -1.83 15.00 -27.61
CA ALA A 258 -0.90 13.88 -27.82
C ALA A 258 0.37 14.12 -26.98
N LEU A 259 0.79 13.10 -26.22
CA LEU A 259 2.05 13.13 -25.47
C LEU A 259 3.18 12.63 -26.38
N ASP A 260 3.77 13.55 -27.15
CA ASP A 260 4.91 13.26 -28.02
C ASP A 260 6.18 13.97 -27.55
N ALA A 261 7.31 13.61 -28.17
CA ALA A 261 8.57 14.33 -27.97
C ALA A 261 8.42 15.73 -28.57
N ASP A 262 8.48 16.75 -27.72
CA ASP A 262 8.51 18.14 -28.15
C ASP A 262 9.97 18.50 -28.49
N GLU A 263 10.40 18.18 -29.72
CA GLU A 263 11.77 18.46 -30.18
C GLU A 263 12.07 19.97 -30.26
N ASP A 264 11.02 20.79 -30.38
CA ASP A 264 11.07 22.25 -30.42
C ASP A 264 10.75 22.90 -29.05
N GLY A 265 10.47 22.08 -28.03
CA GLY A 265 10.06 22.53 -26.71
C GLY A 265 11.22 23.12 -25.89
N GLU A 266 10.90 24.03 -24.96
CA GLU A 266 11.90 24.52 -24.02
C GLU A 266 12.43 23.37 -23.15
N ALA A 267 13.76 23.24 -23.11
CA ALA A 267 14.42 22.22 -22.31
C ALA A 267 14.11 22.42 -20.82
N VAL A 268 13.29 21.53 -20.27
CA VAL A 268 12.91 21.54 -18.85
C VAL A 268 14.07 21.02 -18.01
N ASP A 269 14.30 21.59 -16.82
CA ASP A 269 15.22 21.02 -15.85
C ASP A 269 14.83 19.57 -15.54
N GLN A 270 15.70 18.63 -15.92
CA GLN A 270 15.42 17.20 -15.79
C GLN A 270 15.22 16.78 -14.32
N LYS A 271 15.94 17.39 -13.38
CA LYS A 271 15.84 17.08 -11.95
C LYS A 271 14.52 17.62 -11.38
N GLU A 272 14.11 18.82 -11.77
CA GLU A 272 12.83 19.38 -11.37
C GLU A 272 11.67 18.60 -11.97
N PHE A 273 11.70 18.31 -13.27
CA PHE A 273 10.69 17.51 -13.96
C PHE A 273 10.58 16.09 -13.38
N ARG A 274 11.71 15.38 -13.21
CA ARG A 274 11.74 14.07 -12.53
C ARG A 274 11.29 14.19 -11.08
N GLY A 275 11.56 15.33 -10.42
CA GLY A 275 11.08 15.65 -9.07
C GLY A 275 9.56 15.81 -9.01
N MET A 276 8.97 16.49 -9.98
CA MET A 276 7.52 16.64 -10.16
C MET A 276 6.90 15.28 -10.42
N ILE A 277 7.28 14.60 -11.51
CA ILE A 277 6.78 13.27 -11.88
C ILE A 277 7.00 12.27 -10.74
N GLY A 278 8.15 12.30 -10.08
CA GLY A 278 8.45 11.49 -8.91
C GLY A 278 7.49 11.76 -7.76
N SER A 279 7.24 13.03 -7.43
CA SER A 279 6.26 13.40 -6.38
C SER A 279 4.84 12.98 -6.77
N LEU A 280 4.50 12.97 -8.05
CA LEU A 280 3.21 12.46 -8.55
C LEU A 280 3.08 10.95 -8.48
N ARG A 281 4.19 10.24 -8.74
CA ARG A 281 4.26 8.78 -8.87
C ARG A 281 4.45 8.06 -7.54
N THR A 282 5.19 8.67 -6.61
CA THR A 282 5.63 8.05 -5.33
C THR A 282 4.43 7.71 -4.43
N ARG A 283 3.32 8.41 -4.58
CA ARG A 283 2.02 8.03 -4.02
C ARG A 283 1.00 8.35 -5.08
N ARG A 284 0.66 7.34 -5.89
CA ARG A 284 -0.39 7.43 -6.93
C ARG A 284 -1.53 8.31 -6.43
N ARG A 285 -1.57 9.53 -6.97
CA ARG A 285 -2.59 10.53 -6.71
C ARG A 285 -3.98 9.90 -6.83
N PRO A 286 -4.87 10.11 -5.84
CA PRO A 286 -6.26 10.43 -6.07
C PRO A 286 -6.33 11.93 -6.35
N GLY A 287 -6.30 12.31 -7.63
CA GLY A 287 -6.22 13.71 -8.04
C GLY A 287 -7.00 13.95 -9.32
N ARG A 288 -8.32 14.09 -9.16
CA ARG A 288 -9.40 14.12 -10.17
C ARG A 288 -9.61 12.79 -10.87
N THR A 289 -10.88 12.51 -11.15
CA THR A 289 -11.43 11.29 -11.76
C THR A 289 -11.23 10.01 -10.96
N PHE A 290 -12.18 9.75 -10.08
CA PHE A 290 -12.59 8.38 -9.81
C PHE A 290 -13.91 8.20 -10.58
N GLY A 291 -14.31 7.11 -11.26
CA GLY A 291 -13.89 5.69 -11.42
C GLY A 291 -15.08 4.73 -11.76
N SER A 292 -15.11 3.53 -11.17
CA SER A 292 -16.11 2.41 -11.13
C SER A 292 -16.36 1.49 -12.32
N ARG A 293 -15.30 0.75 -12.67
CA ARG A 293 -15.31 -0.74 -12.80
C ARG A 293 -15.32 -1.32 -14.20
N VAL A 294 -14.24 -1.12 -14.95
CA VAL A 294 -13.94 -1.90 -16.16
C VAL A 294 -12.40 -2.05 -16.33
N LEU A 295 -11.94 -2.89 -17.25
CA LEU A 295 -10.56 -3.04 -17.75
C LEU A 295 -10.42 -2.34 -19.10
N GLY A 296 -9.56 -1.32 -19.22
CA GLY A 296 -9.28 -0.67 -20.51
C GLY A 296 -7.82 -0.88 -20.90
N CYS A 297 -7.54 -1.02 -22.20
CA CYS A 297 -6.17 -0.91 -22.69
C CYS A 297 -6.09 0.06 -23.88
N ASP A 298 -5.01 0.83 -23.92
CA ASP A 298 -4.69 1.65 -25.10
C ASP A 298 -3.65 0.91 -25.93
N HIS A 299 -4.11 0.24 -27.00
CA HIS A 299 -3.28 -0.65 -27.81
C HIS A 299 -2.22 0.15 -28.59
N ALA A 300 -0.95 -0.23 -28.43
CA ALA A 300 0.19 0.45 -29.05
C ALA A 300 0.25 1.97 -28.77
N GLY A 301 -0.35 2.42 -27.66
CA GLY A 301 -0.48 3.84 -27.32
C GLY A 301 0.84 4.59 -27.14
N CYS A 302 1.95 3.90 -26.88
CA CYS A 302 3.26 4.53 -26.91
C CYS A 302 3.85 4.49 -28.34
N GLN A 303 3.97 5.64 -28.99
CA GLN A 303 4.48 5.71 -30.37
C GLN A 303 5.96 5.27 -30.52
N ILE A 304 6.75 5.32 -29.43
CA ILE A 304 8.20 5.00 -29.44
C ILE A 304 8.46 3.50 -29.36
N ASP A 305 7.86 2.79 -28.41
CA ASP A 305 8.09 1.35 -28.21
C ASP A 305 6.88 0.47 -28.54
N ARG A 306 5.78 1.09 -29.01
CA ARG A 306 4.50 0.45 -29.39
C ARG A 306 3.90 -0.43 -28.31
N LYS A 307 4.24 -0.22 -27.03
CA LYS A 307 3.62 -0.94 -25.91
C LYS A 307 2.32 -0.29 -25.49
N SER A 308 1.37 -1.15 -25.15
CA SER A 308 0.03 -0.75 -24.70
C SER A 308 0.02 -0.29 -23.25
N THR A 309 -0.98 0.50 -22.85
CA THR A 309 -1.20 0.88 -21.43
C THR A 309 -2.41 0.15 -20.87
N SER A 310 -2.25 -0.56 -19.76
CA SER A 310 -3.34 -1.25 -19.05
C SER A 310 -3.90 -0.40 -17.91
N GLY A 311 -5.21 -0.20 -17.92
CA GLY A 311 -5.99 0.40 -16.83
C GLY A 311 -6.84 -0.64 -16.11
N THR A 312 -6.76 -0.68 -14.79
CA THR A 312 -7.55 -1.61 -13.95
C THR A 312 -8.11 -0.90 -12.73
N CYS A 313 -9.31 -1.28 -12.28
CA CYS A 313 -9.85 -0.85 -11.00
C CYS A 313 -10.63 -1.97 -10.32
N GLN A 314 -10.48 -2.10 -9.00
CA GLN A 314 -11.11 -3.15 -8.18
C GLN A 314 -11.86 -2.52 -7.00
N LEU A 315 -13.13 -2.89 -6.84
CA LEU A 315 -14.03 -2.34 -5.83
C LEU A 315 -14.47 -3.42 -4.84
N LEU A 316 -14.64 -3.02 -3.58
CA LEU A 316 -15.30 -3.79 -2.54
C LEU A 316 -16.65 -3.12 -2.23
N GLY A 317 -17.75 -3.72 -2.68
CA GLY A 317 -19.05 -3.06 -2.70
C GLY A 317 -19.01 -1.81 -3.60
N THR A 318 -19.25 -0.64 -2.98
CA THR A 318 -19.16 0.69 -3.62
C THR A 318 -17.79 1.36 -3.44
N SER A 319 -16.89 0.79 -2.63
CA SER A 319 -15.61 1.40 -2.24
C SER A 319 -14.46 1.00 -3.16
N LEU A 320 -13.70 1.96 -3.69
CA LEU A 320 -12.55 1.66 -4.55
C LEU A 320 -11.33 1.23 -3.72
N ALA A 321 -10.99 -0.05 -3.76
CA ALA A 321 -9.92 -0.63 -2.94
C ALA A 321 -8.56 -0.61 -3.66
N SER A 322 -8.54 -0.91 -4.96
CA SER A 322 -7.30 -0.95 -5.77
C SER A 322 -7.52 -0.38 -7.17
N TRP A 323 -6.48 0.24 -7.73
CA TRP A 323 -6.48 0.74 -9.10
C TRP A 323 -5.07 0.80 -9.67
N SER A 324 -4.97 0.71 -11.00
CA SER A 324 -3.71 0.81 -11.69
C SER A 324 -3.84 1.37 -13.10
N SER A 325 -2.85 2.18 -13.48
CA SER A 325 -2.53 2.51 -14.87
C SER A 325 -1.05 2.16 -15.06
N ARG A 326 -0.75 1.19 -15.92
CA ARG A 326 0.61 0.68 -16.14
C ARG A 326 0.83 0.38 -17.61
N LYS A 327 1.95 0.87 -18.15
CA LYS A 327 2.47 0.43 -19.44
C LYS A 327 2.80 -1.07 -19.40
N GLN A 328 2.38 -1.81 -20.42
CA GLN A 328 2.63 -3.24 -20.53
C GLN A 328 4.12 -3.50 -20.74
N ALA A 329 4.59 -4.66 -20.26
CA ALA A 329 6.00 -5.03 -20.38
C ALA A 329 6.37 -5.48 -21.81
N SER A 330 5.43 -6.16 -22.47
CA SER A 330 5.52 -6.68 -23.83
C SER A 330 4.70 -5.83 -24.81
N VAL A 331 5.12 -5.83 -26.07
CA VAL A 331 4.31 -5.30 -27.19
C VAL A 331 3.26 -6.34 -27.53
N SER A 332 1.99 -5.94 -27.51
CA SER A 332 0.87 -6.75 -28.00
C SER A 332 0.73 -6.60 -29.51
N LEU A 333 0.49 -7.69 -30.24
CA LEU A 333 0.29 -7.69 -31.69
C LEU A 333 -1.16 -7.43 -32.10
N SER A 334 -2.09 -7.46 -31.15
CA SER A 334 -3.51 -7.11 -31.37
C SER A 334 -4.12 -6.42 -30.14
N THR A 335 -5.25 -5.74 -30.35
CA THR A 335 -6.08 -5.17 -29.26
C THR A 335 -6.57 -6.27 -28.33
N THR A 336 -7.03 -7.40 -28.89
CA THR A 336 -7.46 -8.58 -28.14
C THR A 336 -6.37 -9.10 -27.20
N GLU A 337 -5.12 -9.17 -27.68
CA GLU A 337 -3.99 -9.61 -26.85
C GLU A 337 -3.68 -8.61 -25.73
N ALA A 338 -3.69 -7.31 -26.04
CA ALA A 338 -3.45 -6.25 -25.06
C ALA A 338 -4.49 -6.28 -23.93
N GLU A 339 -5.75 -6.47 -24.26
CA GLU A 339 -6.83 -6.60 -23.28
C GLU A 339 -6.71 -7.89 -22.49
N TYR A 340 -6.37 -9.01 -23.13
CA TYR A 340 -6.18 -10.28 -22.44
C TYR A 340 -5.05 -10.20 -21.38
N ILE A 341 -3.93 -9.56 -21.72
CA ILE A 341 -2.83 -9.30 -20.78
C ILE A 341 -3.32 -8.46 -19.58
N SER A 342 -4.17 -7.48 -19.85
CA SER A 342 -4.77 -6.63 -18.82
C SER A 342 -5.72 -7.44 -17.93
N ALA A 343 -6.57 -8.28 -18.54
CA ALA A 343 -7.51 -9.15 -17.85
C ALA A 343 -6.82 -10.18 -16.95
N ALA A 344 -5.75 -10.82 -17.44
CA ALA A 344 -4.93 -11.74 -16.64
C ALA A 344 -4.30 -11.04 -15.43
N SER A 345 -3.79 -9.82 -15.62
CA SER A 345 -3.22 -9.02 -14.53
C SER A 345 -4.27 -8.62 -13.48
N CYS A 346 -5.48 -8.28 -13.94
CA CYS A 346 -6.61 -7.97 -13.06
C CYS A 346 -7.10 -9.21 -12.30
N CYS A 347 -7.18 -10.36 -12.97
CA CYS A 347 -7.52 -11.65 -12.35
C CYS A 347 -6.57 -11.97 -11.18
N PHE A 348 -5.25 -11.82 -11.36
CA PHE A 348 -4.28 -12.01 -10.27
C PHE A 348 -4.58 -11.10 -9.06
N GLN A 349 -4.87 -9.82 -9.32
CA GLN A 349 -5.23 -8.88 -8.26
C GLN A 349 -6.53 -9.27 -7.56
N LEU A 350 -7.54 -9.75 -8.30
CA LEU A 350 -8.80 -10.22 -7.74
C LEU A 350 -8.64 -11.46 -6.87
N LEU A 351 -7.84 -12.43 -7.29
CA LEU A 351 -7.55 -13.63 -6.51
C LEU A 351 -6.82 -13.27 -5.20
N TRP A 352 -5.85 -12.36 -5.26
CA TRP A 352 -5.19 -11.84 -4.07
C TRP A 352 -6.17 -11.14 -3.12
N MET A 353 -7.08 -10.32 -3.65
CA MET A 353 -8.13 -9.67 -2.84
C MET A 353 -9.10 -10.70 -2.24
N LYS A 354 -9.55 -11.68 -3.03
CA LYS A 354 -10.43 -12.79 -2.60
C LYS A 354 -9.83 -13.54 -1.42
N ALA A 355 -8.55 -13.91 -1.54
CA ALA A 355 -7.83 -14.62 -0.50
C ALA A 355 -7.58 -13.72 0.74
N THR A 356 -7.28 -12.44 0.54
CA THR A 356 -7.14 -11.47 1.65
C THR A 356 -8.45 -11.31 2.41
N LEU A 357 -9.58 -11.17 1.70
CA LEU A 357 -10.91 -11.04 2.31
C LEU A 357 -11.35 -12.31 3.05
N SER A 358 -10.83 -13.48 2.64
CA SER A 358 -11.08 -14.73 3.36
C SER A 358 -10.48 -14.73 4.78
N ASP A 359 -9.37 -14.02 5.00
CA ASP A 359 -8.81 -13.81 6.34
C ASP A 359 -9.79 -13.00 7.22
N PHE A 360 -10.55 -12.07 6.63
CA PHE A 360 -11.62 -11.33 7.33
C PHE A 360 -12.92 -12.15 7.52
N GLY A 361 -12.92 -13.44 7.17
CA GLY A 361 -14.09 -14.32 7.25
C GLY A 361 -15.09 -14.13 6.11
N LEU A 362 -14.76 -13.35 5.07
CA LEU A 362 -15.63 -13.12 3.92
C LEU A 362 -15.29 -14.11 2.79
N ARG A 363 -16.24 -14.98 2.45
CA ARG A 363 -16.08 -15.96 1.36
C ARG A 363 -16.87 -15.52 0.15
N PHE A 364 -16.19 -15.41 -0.98
CA PHE A 364 -16.77 -15.08 -2.26
C PHE A 364 -16.72 -16.30 -3.17
N GLY A 365 -17.81 -16.56 -3.89
CA GLY A 365 -17.86 -17.56 -4.94
C GLY A 365 -17.16 -17.05 -6.22
N LYS A 366 -17.91 -17.03 -7.30
CA LYS A 366 -17.45 -16.56 -8.61
C LYS A 366 -17.40 -15.02 -8.64
N ILE A 367 -16.25 -14.44 -8.98
CA ILE A 367 -16.06 -12.99 -9.03
C ILE A 367 -16.21 -12.48 -10.46
N PRO A 368 -17.11 -11.53 -10.76
CA PRO A 368 -17.25 -11.00 -12.10
C PRO A 368 -16.04 -10.12 -12.48
N LEU A 369 -15.49 -10.40 -13.66
CA LEU A 369 -14.40 -9.67 -14.31
C LEU A 369 -14.95 -9.10 -15.62
N LEU A 370 -15.12 -7.77 -15.66
CA LEU A 370 -15.63 -7.09 -16.85
C LEU A 370 -14.52 -6.78 -17.83
N VAL A 371 -14.74 -7.13 -19.10
CA VAL A 371 -13.82 -6.91 -20.21
C VAL A 371 -14.60 -6.36 -21.40
N ASP A 372 -14.05 -5.39 -22.11
CA ASP A 372 -14.68 -4.73 -23.25
C ASP A 372 -14.47 -5.46 -24.58
N SER A 373 -13.44 -6.28 -24.75
CA SER A 373 -13.30 -7.15 -25.91
C SER A 373 -14.06 -8.47 -25.75
N THR A 374 -15.10 -8.62 -26.55
CA THR A 374 -15.78 -9.89 -26.81
C THR A 374 -14.82 -10.96 -27.34
N SER A 375 -13.83 -10.57 -28.14
CA SER A 375 -12.78 -11.48 -28.66
C SER A 375 -11.91 -12.02 -27.52
N ALA A 376 -11.47 -11.16 -26.59
CA ALA A 376 -10.65 -11.59 -25.45
C ALA A 376 -11.44 -12.54 -24.52
N ILE A 377 -12.73 -12.27 -24.32
CA ILE A 377 -13.63 -13.15 -23.57
C ILE A 377 -13.78 -14.50 -24.28
N SER A 378 -13.98 -14.50 -25.59
CA SER A 378 -14.15 -15.72 -26.38
C SER A 378 -12.90 -16.61 -26.34
N VAL A 379 -11.72 -15.99 -26.41
CA VAL A 379 -10.42 -16.66 -26.29
C VAL A 379 -10.21 -17.29 -24.91
N ALA A 380 -10.66 -16.63 -23.86
CA ALA A 380 -10.58 -17.18 -22.51
C ALA A 380 -11.54 -18.35 -22.31
N LYS A 381 -12.74 -18.32 -22.93
CA LYS A 381 -13.78 -19.35 -22.80
C LYS A 381 -13.61 -20.55 -23.72
N ASN A 382 -12.89 -20.45 -24.83
CA ASN A 382 -12.77 -21.50 -25.83
C ASN A 382 -11.34 -22.07 -25.95
N PRO A 383 -11.14 -23.38 -25.77
CA PRO A 383 -9.81 -24.01 -25.84
C PRO A 383 -9.26 -24.23 -27.26
N VAL A 384 -10.08 -24.14 -28.31
CA VAL A 384 -9.73 -24.57 -29.69
C VAL A 384 -8.93 -23.52 -30.46
N LEU A 385 -8.94 -22.27 -30.01
CA LEU A 385 -8.16 -21.21 -30.60
C LEU A 385 -6.79 -21.17 -29.88
N HIS A 386 -5.70 -21.62 -30.55
CA HIS A 386 -4.48 -20.82 -30.83
C HIS A 386 -3.19 -21.63 -31.14
N SER A 387 -2.42 -21.07 -32.09
CA SER A 387 -1.03 -21.38 -32.40
C SER A 387 -0.04 -20.40 -31.72
N ARG A 388 0.78 -20.94 -30.80
CA ARG A 388 2.13 -20.55 -30.32
C ARG A 388 2.54 -19.08 -30.16
N THR A 389 2.64 -18.66 -28.88
CA THR A 389 3.83 -17.95 -28.33
C THR A 389 3.98 -18.27 -26.82
N LYS A 390 5.09 -18.90 -26.40
CA LYS A 390 5.27 -19.50 -25.05
C LYS A 390 5.00 -18.59 -23.83
N HIS A 391 5.21 -17.28 -23.94
CA HIS A 391 5.01 -16.32 -22.83
C HIS A 391 3.58 -15.75 -22.75
N ILE A 392 2.86 -15.82 -23.88
CA ILE A 392 1.44 -15.54 -24.01
C ILE A 392 0.66 -16.75 -23.50
N ASP A 393 1.13 -17.96 -23.83
CA ASP A 393 0.56 -19.26 -23.45
C ASP A 393 0.27 -19.40 -21.94
N VAL A 394 1.23 -19.05 -21.07
CA VAL A 394 1.06 -19.17 -19.61
C VAL A 394 -0.01 -18.22 -19.07
N ARG A 395 -0.09 -16.98 -19.58
CA ARG A 395 -1.16 -16.03 -19.18
C ARG A 395 -2.51 -16.48 -19.73
N PHE A 396 -2.52 -17.05 -20.93
CA PHE A 396 -3.70 -17.61 -21.58
C PHE A 396 -4.29 -18.75 -20.76
N HIS A 397 -3.47 -19.72 -20.39
CA HIS A 397 -3.87 -20.81 -19.51
C HIS A 397 -4.31 -20.31 -18.13
N PHE A 398 -3.64 -19.31 -17.54
CA PHE A 398 -3.99 -18.81 -16.22
C PHE A 398 -5.42 -18.26 -16.13
N LEU A 399 -5.79 -17.32 -17.02
CA LEU A 399 -7.12 -16.70 -16.98
C LEU A 399 -8.23 -17.72 -17.29
N ARG A 400 -7.96 -18.64 -18.22
CA ARG A 400 -8.87 -19.73 -18.58
C ARG A 400 -9.07 -20.72 -17.43
N ASP A 401 -7.99 -21.18 -16.83
CA ASP A 401 -8.00 -22.14 -15.70
C ASP A 401 -8.83 -21.58 -14.53
N HIS A 402 -8.68 -20.29 -14.20
CA HIS A 402 -9.50 -19.66 -13.16
C HIS A 402 -10.96 -19.39 -13.57
N TYR A 403 -11.24 -19.25 -14.87
CA TYR A 403 -12.61 -19.23 -15.37
C TYR A 403 -13.28 -20.61 -15.26
N GLU A 404 -12.58 -21.67 -15.69
CA GLU A 404 -13.05 -23.06 -15.66
C GLU A 404 -13.23 -23.59 -14.22
N LYS A 405 -12.33 -23.22 -13.30
CA LYS A 405 -12.45 -23.49 -11.86
C LYS A 405 -13.61 -22.75 -11.19
N GLY A 406 -14.21 -21.76 -11.86
CA GLY A 406 -15.29 -20.95 -11.31
C GLY A 406 -14.82 -19.88 -10.32
N ASP A 407 -13.53 -19.52 -10.32
CA ASP A 407 -13.03 -18.42 -9.48
C ASP A 407 -13.49 -17.05 -9.99
N ILE A 408 -13.57 -16.90 -11.32
CA ILE A 408 -13.96 -15.67 -11.99
C ILE A 408 -15.05 -15.90 -13.04
N ASP A 409 -15.84 -14.87 -13.33
CA ASP A 409 -16.78 -14.83 -14.46
C ASP A 409 -16.43 -13.72 -15.44
N LEU A 410 -16.14 -14.08 -16.68
CA LEU A 410 -15.86 -13.10 -17.73
C LEU A 410 -17.15 -12.59 -18.34
N VAL A 411 -17.42 -11.30 -18.12
CA VAL A 411 -18.65 -10.62 -18.54
C VAL A 411 -18.27 -9.45 -19.45
N HIS A 412 -18.97 -9.33 -20.57
CA HIS A 412 -18.75 -8.23 -21.51
C HIS A 412 -19.34 -6.92 -20.97
N VAL A 413 -18.67 -5.81 -21.25
CA VAL A 413 -19.18 -4.47 -20.98
C VAL A 413 -18.94 -3.54 -22.16
N ALA A 414 -19.96 -2.77 -22.54
CA ALA A 414 -19.87 -1.83 -23.63
C ALA A 414 -18.82 -0.73 -23.35
N SER A 415 -18.15 -0.23 -24.39
CA SER A 415 -17.13 0.84 -24.27
C SER A 415 -17.68 2.13 -23.68
N GLU A 416 -18.97 2.39 -23.82
CA GLU A 416 -19.60 3.52 -23.12
C GLU A 416 -19.47 3.29 -21.61
N ASN A 417 -19.76 2.10 -21.13
CA ASN A 417 -19.74 1.76 -19.72
C ASN A 417 -18.32 1.46 -19.17
N GLN A 418 -17.26 1.68 -19.97
CA GLN A 418 -15.85 1.40 -19.68
C GLN A 418 -15.22 2.46 -18.77
N LEU A 419 -15.35 2.27 -17.46
CA LEU A 419 -14.82 3.23 -16.49
C LEU A 419 -13.30 3.17 -16.28
N ALA A 420 -12.58 2.15 -16.77
CA ALA A 420 -11.12 2.20 -16.81
C ALA A 420 -10.54 2.98 -17.97
N ASP A 421 -11.35 3.48 -18.90
CA ASP A 421 -10.88 4.43 -19.90
C ASP A 421 -10.33 5.70 -19.23
N ILE A 422 -10.79 6.05 -18.03
CA ILE A 422 -10.19 7.11 -17.20
C ILE A 422 -8.69 6.88 -16.94
N PHE A 423 -8.24 5.62 -16.89
CA PHE A 423 -6.85 5.26 -16.60
C PHE A 423 -6.00 5.07 -17.85
N THR A 424 -6.59 5.07 -19.05
CA THR A 424 -5.90 4.80 -20.33
C THR A 424 -6.10 5.87 -21.38
N LYS A 425 -7.17 6.68 -21.31
CA LYS A 425 -7.57 7.66 -22.33
C LYS A 425 -7.84 9.05 -21.73
N PRO A 426 -7.62 10.14 -22.50
CA PRO A 426 -8.12 11.48 -22.16
C PRO A 426 -9.65 11.50 -22.15
N LEU A 427 -10.27 12.21 -21.20
CA LEU A 427 -11.74 12.25 -21.06
C LEU A 427 -12.37 13.47 -21.74
N GLU A 428 -13.48 13.26 -22.45
CA GLU A 428 -14.32 14.33 -22.99
C GLU A 428 -15.17 15.03 -21.90
N PHE A 429 -15.49 16.32 -22.12
CA PHE A 429 -16.17 17.19 -21.16
C PHE A 429 -17.57 16.66 -20.72
N GLY A 430 -18.23 15.86 -21.55
CA GLY A 430 -19.52 15.22 -21.26
C GLY A 430 -19.48 14.08 -20.22
N ALA A 431 -18.29 13.53 -19.90
CA ALA A 431 -18.11 12.43 -18.94
C ALA A 431 -18.26 12.84 -17.45
N SER A 432 -18.79 14.04 -17.18
CA SER A 432 -19.05 14.64 -15.85
C SER A 432 -19.86 13.74 -14.91
N VAL A 433 -20.76 12.89 -15.43
CA VAL A 433 -21.56 11.95 -14.63
C VAL A 433 -20.70 10.80 -14.07
N ARG A 434 -19.78 10.24 -14.86
CA ARG A 434 -18.84 9.17 -14.47
C ARG A 434 -17.92 9.58 -13.32
N LEU A 435 -17.57 10.86 -13.29
CA LEU A 435 -16.79 11.52 -12.24
C LEU A 435 -17.53 11.65 -10.89
N ARG A 436 -18.87 11.74 -10.90
CA ARG A 436 -19.68 11.94 -9.68
C ARG A 436 -19.84 10.67 -8.86
N VAL A 437 -20.02 9.53 -9.53
CA VAL A 437 -20.26 8.22 -8.88
C VAL A 437 -19.15 7.83 -7.91
N LEU A 438 -17.92 8.33 -8.08
CA LEU A 438 -16.82 7.90 -7.21
C LEU A 438 -16.24 8.94 -6.31
N ARG A 439 -16.70 10.18 -6.46
CA ARG A 439 -16.73 11.05 -5.30
C ARG A 439 -17.49 10.38 -4.14
N PHE A 440 -18.54 9.60 -4.44
CA PHE A 440 -19.25 8.77 -3.46
C PHE A 440 -18.46 7.52 -3.04
N SER A 441 -17.74 6.84 -3.93
CA SER A 441 -16.90 5.67 -3.60
C SER A 441 -15.68 5.94 -2.70
N PHE A 442 -15.26 7.20 -2.55
CA PHE A 442 -14.27 7.61 -1.55
C PHE A 442 -14.86 7.81 -0.16
N VAL A 443 -16.19 7.90 -0.07
CA VAL A 443 -16.93 7.65 1.15
C VAL A 443 -17.08 6.15 1.24
N ILE A 444 -16.20 5.54 2.00
CA ILE A 444 -16.27 4.14 2.34
C ILE A 444 -17.41 3.98 3.35
N GLY A 445 -18.65 3.90 2.87
CA GLY A 445 -19.83 4.01 3.72
C GLY A 445 -21.14 3.63 3.07
N TRP A 446 -22.15 3.37 3.90
CA TRP A 446 -23.51 3.02 3.52
C TRP A 446 -24.21 4.24 2.91
N ARG A 447 -24.27 4.32 1.59
CA ARG A 447 -25.41 4.92 0.91
C ARG A 447 -26.03 3.89 -0.03
N CYS A 448 -27.07 3.22 0.48
CA CYS A 448 -28.22 2.90 -0.34
C CYS A 448 -28.69 4.20 -0.98
N VAL A 449 -28.69 4.26 -2.30
CA VAL A 449 -29.55 5.20 -3.02
C VAL A 449 -30.92 4.53 -3.00
N ASP A 450 -31.73 4.86 -2.00
CA ASP A 450 -33.14 4.50 -2.05
C ASP A 450 -33.86 5.33 -3.10
N ASN A 451 -34.72 4.60 -3.83
CA ASN A 451 -35.69 5.03 -4.85
C ASN A 451 -35.16 5.36 -6.25
N ALA A 452 -34.72 4.32 -6.97
CA ALA A 452 -35.50 3.76 -8.08
C ALA A 452 -34.83 2.47 -8.61
N LEU A 453 -35.64 1.42 -8.81
CA LEU A 453 -35.30 0.11 -9.40
C LEU A 453 -34.53 -0.88 -8.50
N ILE A 454 -35.29 -1.59 -7.66
CA ILE A 454 -35.61 -3.03 -7.81
C ILE A 454 -36.21 -3.49 -6.46
N LYS A 455 -37.53 -3.70 -6.45
CA LYS A 455 -38.22 -4.44 -5.38
C LYS A 455 -38.00 -5.93 -5.61
N GLY A 456 -37.61 -6.64 -4.55
CA GLY A 456 -37.80 -8.10 -4.46
C GLY A 456 -36.52 -8.86 -4.09
N GLU A 457 -36.58 -9.54 -2.94
CA GLU A 457 -35.66 -10.59 -2.46
C GLU A 457 -34.37 -10.13 -1.77
N ILE A 458 -34.59 -9.76 -0.50
CA ILE A 458 -33.62 -9.50 0.55
C ILE A 458 -33.24 -10.86 1.16
N GLU A 459 -32.12 -11.45 0.74
CA GLU A 459 -31.33 -12.43 1.55
C GLU A 459 -29.97 -12.80 0.90
N SER A 460 -29.69 -12.37 -0.35
CA SER A 460 -28.47 -12.69 -1.10
C SER A 460 -27.48 -11.51 -1.31
N GLN A 461 -27.72 -10.34 -0.70
CA GLN A 461 -27.02 -9.08 -1.05
C GLN A 461 -25.73 -8.75 -0.26
N TRP A 462 -25.21 -9.64 0.58
CA TRP A 462 -24.07 -9.25 1.44
C TRP A 462 -22.68 -9.29 0.79
N ILE A 463 -22.45 -10.00 -0.31
CA ILE A 463 -21.08 -10.29 -0.76
C ILE A 463 -21.06 -10.45 -2.29
N GLY A 464 -20.84 -9.34 -2.99
CA GLY A 464 -20.59 -9.34 -4.44
C GLY A 464 -19.58 -8.27 -4.83
N LEU A 465 -18.54 -8.67 -5.58
CA LEU A 465 -17.61 -7.76 -6.24
C LEU A 465 -18.32 -7.17 -7.48
N ILE A 466 -19.39 -6.41 -7.31
CA ILE A 466 -20.41 -6.10 -8.35
C ILE A 466 -20.00 -5.04 -9.39
N ALA A 467 -19.33 -5.39 -10.48
CA ALA A 467 -19.04 -4.46 -11.59
C ALA A 467 -20.28 -3.92 -12.32
N LEU A 468 -20.51 -2.59 -12.29
CA LEU A 468 -21.70 -1.96 -12.89
C LEU A 468 -21.42 -0.52 -13.40
N LEU A 469 -21.67 -0.36 -14.73
CA LEU A 469 -22.34 0.70 -15.52
C LEU A 469 -22.13 2.18 -15.13
N VAL A 470 -21.81 3.16 -16.00
CA VAL A 470 -22.33 3.60 -17.32
C VAL A 470 -21.26 4.39 -18.10
#